data_AF-A0A1Z9IWE0-F1
#
_entry.id   AF-A0A1Z9IWE0-F1
#
_cell.length_a   1.000
_cell.length_b   1.000
_cell.length_c   1.000
_cell.angle_alpha   90.00
_cell.angle_beta   90.00
_cell.angle_gamma   90.00
#
_symmetry.space_group_name_H-M   'P 1'
#
loop_
_entity.id
_entity.type
_entity.pdbx_description
1 polymer ?
#
loop_
_entity_poly.entity_id
_entity_poly.type
_entity_poly.pdbx_seq_one_letter_code
_entity_poly.pdbx_strand_id
1 'polypeptide(L)'
;MRTTRLRQKIKKFLDDRGEANTTEILEHVNSTMRHGTTPQQLGNVLSKDKDILKVSTTKRGGALSGRYEICVWQVRPGALEEKV
;
A
#
# COMPACT_ATOMS: atom_id res chain seq x y z
N MET A 1 18.63 2.72 1.60
CA MET A 1 18.11 1.83 0.52
C MET A 1 16.88 2.48 -0.13
N ARG A 2 16.73 2.41 -1.46
CA ARG A 2 15.68 3.09 -2.25
C ARG A 2 14.24 2.88 -1.74
N THR A 3 13.98 1.80 -1.02
CA THR A 3 12.65 1.44 -0.51
C THR A 3 12.28 2.08 0.83
N THR A 4 13.22 2.63 1.61
CA THR A 4 12.92 3.22 2.93
C THR A 4 12.00 4.43 2.81
N ARG A 5 12.31 5.36 1.89
CA ARG A 5 11.50 6.57 1.66
C ARG A 5 10.10 6.23 1.13
N LEU A 6 10.01 5.20 0.27
CA LEU A 6 8.75 4.70 -0.24
C LEU A 6 7.88 4.15 0.91
N ARG A 7 8.45 3.30 1.78
CA ARG A 7 7.76 2.75 2.94
C ARG A 7 7.26 3.83 3.90
N GLN A 8 8.10 4.81 4.24
CA GLN A 8 7.71 5.92 5.12
C GLN A 8 6.55 6.71 4.54
N LYS A 9 6.58 7.01 3.23
CA LYS A 9 5.51 7.74 2.55
C LYS A 9 4.20 6.95 2.52
N ILE A 10 4.27 5.64 2.25
CA ILE A 10 3.10 4.75 2.31
C ILE A 10 2.51 4.72 3.73
N LYS A 11 3.35 4.53 4.76
CA LYS A 11 2.89 4.49 6.16
C LYS A 11 2.21 5.78 6.56
N LYS A 12 2.80 6.93 6.24
CA LYS A 12 2.18 8.24 6.48
C LYS A 12 0.82 8.36 5.79
N PHE A 13 0.74 7.99 4.51
CA PHE A 13 -0.52 8.05 3.77
C PHE A 13 -1.60 7.15 4.37
N LEU A 14 -1.24 5.94 4.80
CA LEU A 14 -2.15 5.00 5.43
C LEU A 14 -2.54 5.43 6.84
N ASP A 15 -1.65 6.05 7.59
CA ASP A 15 -1.91 6.61 8.92
C ASP A 15 -2.92 7.77 8.84
N ASP A 16 -2.69 8.70 7.91
CA ASP A 16 -3.57 9.86 7.68
C ASP A 16 -4.99 9.43 7.20
N ARG A 17 -5.09 8.33 6.43
CA ARG A 17 -6.34 7.87 5.81
C ARG A 17 -7.05 6.74 6.56
N GLY A 18 -6.35 6.07 7.48
CA GLY A 18 -6.77 4.81 8.10
C GLY A 18 -6.53 3.60 7.17
N GLU A 19 -7.17 3.58 5.99
CA GLU A 19 -7.02 2.47 5.03
C GLU A 19 -7.03 2.89 3.56
N ALA A 20 -6.40 2.09 2.70
CA ALA A 20 -6.41 2.32 1.26
C ALA A 20 -6.19 1.04 0.46
N ASN A 21 -6.76 1.00 -0.75
CA ASN A 21 -6.48 -0.07 -1.69
C ASN A 21 -5.16 0.16 -2.45
N THR A 22 -4.62 -0.89 -3.08
CA THR A 22 -3.33 -0.83 -3.80
C THR A 22 -3.28 0.29 -4.87
N THR A 23 -4.39 0.56 -5.57
CA THR A 23 -4.46 1.59 -6.62
C THR A 23 -4.35 2.99 -6.04
N GLU A 24 -5.07 3.27 -4.94
CA GLU A 24 -5.05 4.57 -4.27
C GLU A 24 -3.65 4.88 -3.70
N ILE A 25 -2.99 3.87 -3.12
CA ILE A 25 -1.62 4.00 -2.64
C ILE A 25 -0.65 4.27 -3.81
N LEU A 26 -0.83 3.55 -4.92
CA LEU A 26 0.01 3.74 -6.12
C LEU A 26 -0.12 5.15 -6.69
N GLU A 27 -1.35 5.65 -6.79
CA GLU A 27 -1.63 7.00 -7.26
C GLU A 27 -0.97 8.05 -6.36
N HIS A 28 -1.14 7.93 -5.04
CA HIS A 28 -0.49 8.83 -4.07
C HIS A 28 1.04 8.80 -4.18
N VAL A 29 1.63 7.61 -4.26
CA VAL A 29 3.09 7.46 -4.39
C VAL A 29 3.60 8.09 -5.68
N ASN A 30 2.94 7.82 -6.80
CA ASN A 30 3.39 8.26 -8.12
C ASN A 30 3.14 9.75 -8.37
N SER A 31 2.10 10.34 -7.77
CA SER A 31 1.85 11.78 -7.87
C SER A 31 2.80 12.62 -7.01
N THR A 32 3.43 12.01 -6.00
CA THR A 32 4.26 12.73 -5.03
C THR A 32 5.74 12.32 -5.03
N MET A 33 6.19 11.53 -6.00
CA MET A 33 7.59 11.12 -6.17
C MET A 33 8.07 11.34 -7.61
N ARG A 34 9.28 11.90 -7.79
CA ARG A 34 9.90 12.12 -9.11
C ARG A 34 9.99 10.84 -9.96
N HIS A 35 10.29 9.72 -9.32
CA HIS A 35 10.24 8.40 -9.92
C HIS A 35 9.32 7.55 -9.05
N GLY A 36 8.17 7.20 -9.61
CA GLY A 36 7.17 6.36 -8.97
C GLY A 36 7.61 4.90 -8.84
N THR A 37 6.62 4.04 -8.64
CA THR A 37 6.77 2.58 -8.62
C THR A 37 5.70 1.92 -9.49
N THR A 38 5.83 0.62 -9.72
CA THR A 38 4.83 -0.17 -10.44
C THR A 38 3.87 -0.85 -9.46
N PRO A 39 2.64 -1.22 -9.87
CA PRO A 39 1.71 -1.96 -9.01
C PRO A 39 2.34 -3.22 -8.39
N GLN A 40 3.13 -3.95 -9.20
CA GLN A 40 3.79 -5.18 -8.76
C GLN A 40 4.86 -4.91 -7.69
N GLN A 41 5.69 -3.89 -7.90
CA GLN A 41 6.71 -3.49 -6.93
C GLN A 41 6.07 -2.96 -5.65
N LEU A 42 5.00 -2.17 -5.76
CA LEU A 42 4.25 -1.67 -4.62
C LEU A 42 3.66 -2.83 -3.80
N GLY A 43 2.99 -3.79 -4.45
CA GLY A 43 2.44 -4.98 -3.78
C GLY A 43 3.50 -5.78 -3.03
N ASN A 44 4.70 -5.91 -3.61
CA ASN A 44 5.84 -6.54 -2.95
C ASN A 44 6.35 -5.75 -1.73
N VAL A 45 6.35 -4.42 -1.80
CA VAL A 45 6.75 -3.56 -0.67
C VAL A 45 5.74 -3.66 0.46
N LEU A 46 4.45 -3.55 0.15
CA LEU A 46 3.34 -3.64 1.11
C LEU A 46 3.35 -5.00 1.82
N SER A 47 3.47 -6.09 1.06
CA SER A 47 3.42 -7.45 1.63
C SER A 47 4.64 -7.82 2.49
N LYS A 48 5.77 -7.11 2.33
CA LYS A 48 7.02 -7.39 3.06
C LYS A 48 7.23 -6.48 4.27
N ASP A 49 6.44 -5.43 4.43
CA ASP A 49 6.57 -4.51 5.55
C ASP A 49 5.72 -5.01 6.73
N LYS A 50 6.35 -5.30 7.87
CA LYS A 50 5.66 -5.90 9.03
C LYS A 50 4.66 -4.93 9.69
N ASP A 51 4.85 -3.64 9.45
CA ASP A 51 4.05 -2.56 10.01
C ASP A 51 2.82 -2.24 9.16
N ILE A 52 2.66 -2.91 8.01
CA ILE A 52 1.52 -2.74 7.12
C ILE A 52 0.76 -4.06 7.05
N LEU A 53 -0.55 -3.99 7.22
CA LEU A 53 -1.44 -5.13 7.19
C LEU A 53 -2.27 -5.12 5.93
N LYS A 54 -2.43 -6.29 5.30
CA LYS A 54 -3.49 -6.51 4.31
C LYS A 54 -4.77 -6.86 5.07
N VAL A 55 -5.74 -5.96 5.08
CA VAL A 55 -6.98 -6.11 5.87
C VAL A 55 -8.14 -6.72 5.09
N SER A 56 -8.12 -6.58 3.75
CA SER A 56 -9.14 -7.19 2.89
C SER A 56 -8.56 -7.54 1.52
N THR A 57 -9.13 -8.58 0.90
CA THR A 57 -8.89 -8.94 -0.51
C THR A 57 -10.22 -9.26 -1.17
N THR A 58 -10.61 -8.45 -2.15
CA THR A 58 -11.77 -8.72 -3.00
C THR A 58 -11.30 -9.28 -4.33
N LYS A 59 -11.67 -10.53 -4.62
CA LYS A 59 -11.45 -11.14 -5.93
C LYS A 59 -12.58 -10.72 -6.86
N ARG A 60 -12.23 -10.08 -7.98
CA ARG A 60 -13.17 -9.73 -9.06
C ARG A 60 -12.91 -10.66 -10.24
N GLY A 61 -13.98 -11.23 -10.77
CA GLY A 61 -13.92 -12.16 -11.87
C GLY A 61 -15.23 -12.14 -12.64
N GLY A 62 -15.14 -12.12 -13.96
CA GLY A 62 -16.29 -12.16 -14.86
C GLY A 62 -15.86 -12.61 -16.25
N ALA A 63 -16.81 -13.11 -17.03
CA ALA A 63 -16.56 -13.61 -18.39
C ALA A 63 -15.92 -12.54 -19.31
N LEU A 64 -16.24 -11.26 -19.07
CA LEU A 64 -15.73 -10.13 -19.86
C LEU A 64 -14.67 -9.30 -19.14
N SER A 65 -14.67 -9.26 -17.81
CA SER A 65 -13.81 -8.36 -17.01
C SER A 65 -12.43 -8.92 -16.69
N GLY A 66 -12.14 -10.18 -17.05
CA GLY A 66 -10.96 -10.89 -16.56
C GLY A 66 -11.01 -11.12 -15.05
N ARG A 67 -9.89 -11.61 -14.49
CA ARG A 67 -9.71 -11.87 -13.05
C ARG A 67 -8.67 -10.93 -12.47
N TYR A 68 -9.03 -10.22 -11.40
CA TYR A 68 -8.10 -9.36 -10.68
C TYR A 68 -8.46 -9.30 -9.19
N GLU A 69 -7.50 -8.87 -8.38
CA GLU A 69 -7.65 -8.73 -6.93
C GLU A 69 -7.53 -7.27 -6.53
N ILE A 70 -8.42 -6.84 -5.64
CA ILE A 70 -8.33 -5.54 -4.96
C ILE A 70 -7.94 -5.82 -3.51
N CYS A 71 -6.72 -5.45 -3.14
CA CYS A 71 -6.23 -5.55 -1.76
C CYS A 71 -6.38 -4.21 -1.05
N VAL A 72 -6.87 -4.23 0.19
CA VAL A 72 -6.94 -3.07 1.11
C VAL A 72 -5.89 -3.23 2.19
N TRP A 73 -5.25 -2.12 2.55
CA TRP A 73 -4.10 -2.06 3.44
C TRP A 73 -4.31 -1.02 4.53
N GLN A 74 -3.73 -1.28 5.71
CA GLN A 74 -3.72 -0.39 6.88
C GLN A 74 -2.34 -0.40 7.53
N VAL A 75 -2.02 0.64 8.28
CA VAL A 75 -0.90 0.57 9.24
C VAL A 75 -1.33 -0.35 10.39
N ARG A 76 -0.41 -1.21 10.84
CA ARG A 76 -0.64 -2.03 12.03
C ARG A 76 -0.83 -1.11 13.24
N PRO A 77 -1.87 -1.31 14.06
CA PRO A 77 -2.03 -0.55 15.31
C PRO A 77 -0.76 -0.57 16.15
N GLY A 78 -0.33 0.59 16.65
CA GLY A 78 0.90 0.74 17.44
C GLY A 78 2.21 0.72 16.64
N ALA A 79 2.21 0.44 15.34
CA ALA A 79 3.45 0.36 14.56
C ALA A 79 4.12 1.73 14.28
N LEU A 80 3.40 2.83 14.55
CA LEU A 80 3.94 4.18 14.54
C LEU A 80 4.10 4.75 15.96
N GLU A 81 3.65 4.02 16.98
CA GLU A 81 3.77 4.39 18.40
C GLU A 81 5.07 3.86 18.99
N GLU A 82 6.21 4.29 18.44
CA GLU A 82 7.48 4.13 19.15
C GLU A 82 8.49 5.16 18.64
N LYS A 83 8.63 6.29 19.37
CA LYS A 83 9.87 7.01 19.74
C LYS A 83 9.49 8.20 20.64
N VAL A 84 9.20 7.95 21.91
CA VAL A 84 9.39 8.92 23.00
C VAL A 84 10.55 8.42 23.84
#